data_AF-A0A8S9JTX4-F1
#
_entry.id   AF-A0A8S9JTX4-F1
#
_cell.length_a   1.000
_cell.length_b   1.000
_cell.length_c   1.000
_cell.angle_alpha   90.00
_cell.angle_beta   90.00
_cell.angle_gamma   90.00
#
_symmetry.space_group_name_H-M   'P 1'
#
loop_
_entity.id
_entity.type
_entity.pdbx_description
1 polymer ?
#
loop_
_entity_poly.entity_id
_entity_poly.type
_entity_poly.pdbx_seq_one_letter_code
_entity_poly.pdbx_strand_id
1 'polypeptide(L)' 'MRIRTNNVEKMEALENLDLIFLCLDEMVDQGVVLETDPNVIAGKVAMQSTEASGSLSEQTLTQALATAREHLARSLLT' A
#
# COMPACT_ATOMS: atom_id res chain seq x y z
N MET A 1 16.65 -23.88 7.69
CA MET A 1 16.06 -22.94 6.71
C MET A 1 16.43 -23.45 5.32
N ARG A 2 15.57 -24.24 4.68
CA ARG A 2 15.82 -24.80 3.33
C ARG A 2 15.09 -23.91 2.33
N ILE A 3 15.85 -23.13 1.57
CA ILE A 3 15.34 -22.53 0.34
C ILE A 3 15.28 -23.67 -0.67
N ARG A 4 14.07 -24.11 -1.04
CA ARG A 4 13.88 -25.12 -2.08
C ARG A 4 14.04 -24.45 -3.43
N THR A 5 15.15 -24.79 -4.09
CA THR A 5 15.37 -24.52 -5.51
C THR A 5 14.22 -25.09 -6.34
N ASN A 6 13.47 -24.18 -6.96
CA ASN A 6 12.91 -24.33 -8.29
C ASN A 6 11.69 -25.24 -8.52
N ASN A 7 10.95 -25.63 -7.49
CA ASN A 7 9.61 -26.20 -7.68
C ASN A 7 8.64 -25.51 -6.73
N VAL A 8 8.00 -24.45 -7.22
CA VAL A 8 6.75 -23.98 -6.58
C VAL A 8 5.70 -25.00 -6.98
N GLU A 9 5.23 -25.79 -6.01
CA GLU A 9 4.16 -26.75 -6.26
C GLU A 9 2.88 -25.97 -6.63
N LYS A 10 2.11 -26.47 -7.60
CA LYS A 10 0.87 -25.79 -8.03
C LYS A 10 -0.08 -25.51 -6.86
N MET A 11 -0.10 -26.37 -5.84
CA MET A 11 -0.90 -26.15 -4.63
C MET A 11 -0.35 -25.00 -3.80
N GLU A 12 0.97 -24.91 -3.59
CA GLU A 12 1.59 -23.82 -2.83
C GLU A 12 1.40 -22.45 -3.52
N ALA A 13 1.47 -22.42 -4.86
CA ALA A 13 1.14 -21.21 -5.63
C ALA A 13 -0.34 -20.83 -5.53
N LEU A 14 -1.25 -21.81 -5.49
CA LEU A 14 -2.69 -21.57 -5.36
C LEU A 14 -3.08 -21.11 -3.95
N GLU A 15 -2.40 -21.64 -2.92
CA GLU A 15 -2.58 -21.23 -1.52
C GLU A 15 -2.12 -19.79 -1.29
N ASN A 16 -1.09 -19.35 -2.02
CA ASN A 16 -0.53 -17.99 -1.92
C ASN A 16 -0.89 -17.10 -3.12
N LEU A 17 -1.95 -17.45 -3.85
CA LEU A 17 -2.33 -16.77 -5.08
C LEU A 17 -2.64 -15.27 -4.86
N ASP A 18 -3.26 -14.94 -3.73
CA ASP A 18 -3.58 -13.56 -3.34
C ASP A 18 -2.32 -12.70 -3.21
N LEU A 19 -1.29 -13.23 -2.54
CA LEU A 19 0.01 -12.58 -2.40
C LEU A 19 0.72 -12.41 -3.76
N ILE A 20 0.59 -13.39 -4.66
CA ILE A 20 1.15 -13.30 -6.01
C ILE A 20 0.48 -12.18 -6.81
N PHE A 21 -0.84 -12.03 -6.71
CA PHE A 21 -1.55 -10.95 -7.38
C PHE A 21 -1.25 -9.56 -6.78
N LEU A 22 -1.06 -9.45 -5.46
CA LEU A 22 -0.60 -8.22 -4.82
C LEU A 22 0.81 -7.82 -5.29
N CYS A 23 1.73 -8.78 -5.40
CA CYS A 23 3.05 -8.52 -5.98
C CYS A 23 2.96 -8.05 -7.44
N LEU A 24 2.02 -8.60 -8.23
CA LEU A 24 1.84 -8.21 -9.62
C LEU A 24 1.28 -6.78 -9.76
N ASP A 25 0.36 -6.39 -8.89
CA ASP A 25 -0.21 -5.03 -8.84
C ASP A 25 0.87 -4.00 -8.48
N GLU A 26 1.75 -4.31 -7.50
CA GLU A 26 2.85 -3.44 -7.12
C GLU A 26 3.94 -3.36 -8.21
N MET A 27 4.11 -4.41 -9.01
CA MET A 27 5.04 -4.42 -10.13
C MET A 27 4.58 -3.53 -11.29
N VAL A 28 3.27 -3.42 -11.52
CA VAL A 28 2.69 -2.79 -12.71
C VAL A 28 1.52 -1.90 -12.33
N ASP A 29 1.71 -0.58 -12.42
CA ASP A 29 0.61 0.39 -12.26
C ASP A 29 0.27 1.04 -13.60
N GLN A 30 -1.02 1.03 -13.95
CA GLN A 30 -1.55 1.58 -15.21
C GLN A 30 -0.79 1.15 -16.48
N GLY A 31 -0.17 -0.04 -16.50
CA GLY A 31 0.63 -0.53 -17.63
C GLY A 31 2.07 -0.01 -17.69
N VAL A 32 2.54 0.68 -16.65
CA VAL A 32 3.93 1.10 -16.47
C VAL A 32 4.56 0.23 -15.39
N VAL A 33 5.75 -0.31 -15.67
CA VAL A 33 6.53 -1.02 -14.65
C VAL A 33 7.08 0.00 -13.66
N LEU A 34 6.60 -0.05 -12.42
CA LEU A 34 7.03 0.86 -11.35
C LEU A 34 8.32 0.38 -10.70
N GLU A 35 8.40 -0.92 -10.41
CA GLU A 35 9.50 -1.53 -9.69
C GLU A 35 9.83 -2.91 -10.25
N THR A 36 11.11 -3.24 -10.26
CA THR A 36 11.60 -4.54 -10.78
C THR A 36 12.47 -5.28 -9.76
N ASP A 37 12.85 -4.64 -8.64
CA ASP A 37 13.61 -5.31 -7.58
C ASP A 37 12.66 -6.14 -6.69
N PRO A 38 12.83 -7.48 -6.64
CA PRO A 38 11.95 -8.36 -5.87
C PRO A 38 11.99 -8.09 -4.37
N ASN A 39 13.10 -7.59 -3.81
CA ASN A 39 13.19 -7.27 -2.38
C ASN A 39 12.37 -6.01 -2.05
N VAL A 40 12.38 -5.05 -2.97
CA VAL A 40 11.61 -3.81 -2.84
C VAL A 40 10.12 -4.12 -2.94
N ILE A 41 9.70 -4.92 -3.93
CA ILE A 41 8.31 -5.34 -4.11
C ILE A 41 7.81 -6.12 -2.88
N ALA A 42 8.57 -7.11 -2.41
CA ALA A 42 8.18 -7.89 -1.22
C ALA A 42 8.03 -7.00 0.04
N GLY A 43 8.90 -6.01 0.20
CA GLY A 43 8.79 -5.03 1.28
C GLY A 43 7.55 -4.16 1.15
N LYS A 44 7.28 -3.63 -0.05
CA LYS A 44 6.11 -2.78 -0.32
C LYS A 44 4.80 -3.53 -0.15
N VAL A 45 4.68 -4.75 -0.66
CA VAL A 45 3.48 -5.60 -0.50
C VAL A 45 3.22 -5.94 0.98
N ALA A 46 4.28 -6.24 1.74
CA ALA A 46 4.18 -6.48 3.18
C ALA A 46 3.76 -5.23 3.98
N MET A 47 4.23 -4.04 3.57
CA MET A 47 3.89 -2.77 4.21
C MET A 47 2.50 -2.26 3.81
N GLN A 48 2.09 -2.43 2.55
CA GLN A 48 0.78 -2.01 2.04
C GLN A 48 -0.36 -2.77 2.75
N SER A 49 -0.12 -4.03 3.13
CA SER A 49 -1.00 -4.82 4.01
C SER A 49 -1.24 -4.16 5.38
N THR A 50 -0.31 -3.34 5.85
CA THR A 50 -0.37 -2.64 7.15
C THR A 50 -0.91 -1.22 7.02
N GLU A 51 -0.58 -0.52 5.93
CA GLU A 51 -0.84 0.92 5.77
C GLU A 51 -2.16 1.27 5.06
N ALA A 52 -2.81 0.32 4.37
CA ALA A 52 -4.00 0.60 3.57
C ALA A 52 -5.29 0.89 4.36
N SER A 53 -5.28 0.84 5.71
CA SER A 53 -6.53 0.86 6.49
C SER A 53 -6.73 2.01 7.49
N GLY A 54 -5.84 3.00 7.65
CA GLY A 54 -6.17 4.07 8.61
C GLY A 54 -5.33 5.33 8.69
N SER A 55 -4.03 5.28 8.41
CA SER A 55 -3.13 6.37 8.86
C SER A 55 -3.25 7.66 8.02
N LEU A 56 -3.30 7.56 6.70
CA LEU A 56 -3.20 8.74 5.83
C LEU A 56 -4.52 9.53 5.70
N SER A 57 -5.68 8.85 5.75
CA SER A 57 -6.99 9.51 5.74
C SER A 57 -7.24 10.31 7.02
N GLU A 58 -6.83 9.80 8.18
CA GLU A 58 -7.01 10.49 9.46
C GLU A 58 -6.12 11.73 9.57
N GLN A 59 -4.88 11.68 9.09
CA GLN A 59 -4.00 12.86 9.01
C GLN A 59 -4.58 13.95 8.11
N THR A 60 -5.10 13.57 6.94
CA THR A 60 -5.67 14.51 5.96
C THR A 60 -6.95 15.16 6.49
N LEU A 61 -7.83 14.39 7.14
CA LEU A 61 -9.07 14.90 7.72
C LEU A 61 -8.80 15.86 8.90
N THR A 62 -7.81 15.53 9.75
CA THR A 62 -7.44 16.38 10.88
C THR A 62 -6.86 17.71 10.41
N GLN A 63 -6.02 17.69 9.37
CA GLN A 63 -5.49 18.92 8.76
C GLN A 63 -6.60 19.74 8.09
N ALA A 64 -7.48 19.12 7.31
CA ALA A 64 -8.60 19.81 6.64
C ALA A 64 -9.55 20.48 7.65
N LEU A 65 -9.88 19.78 8.76
CA LEU A 65 -10.69 20.35 9.84
C LEU A 65 -9.99 21.51 10.56
N ALA A 66 -8.68 21.41 10.80
CA ALA A 66 -7.92 22.50 11.42
C ALA A 66 -7.94 23.76 10.53
N THR A 67 -7.72 23.61 9.23
CA THR A 67 -7.79 24.71 8.25
C THR A 67 -9.20 25.28 8.17
N ALA A 68 -10.24 24.45 8.06
CA ALA A 68 -11.63 24.90 8.01
C ALA A 68 -12.03 25.68 9.26
N ARG A 69 -11.64 25.22 10.46
CA ARG A 69 -11.88 25.92 11.73
C ARG A 69 -11.23 27.29 11.73
N GLU A 70 -10.01 27.40 11.22
CA GLU A 70 -9.28 28.66 11.23
C GLU A 70 -9.84 29.65 10.20
N HIS A 71 -10.32 29.17 9.05
CA HIS A 71 -11.07 29.98 8.09
C HIS A 71 -12.41 30.47 8.64
N LEU A 72 -13.17 29.62 9.34
CA LEU A 72 -14.41 30.01 10.00
C LEU A 72 -14.17 31.03 11.11
N ALA A 73 -13.14 30.82 11.94
CA ALA A 73 -12.77 31.74 13.00
C ALA A 73 -12.39 33.12 12.43
N ARG A 74 -11.62 33.16 11.34
CA ARG A 74 -11.28 34.42 10.66
C ARG A 74 -12.51 35.09 10.04
N SER A 75 -13.40 34.32 9.40
CA SER A 75 -14.63 34.84 8.79
C SER A 75 -15.66 35.36 9.80
N LEU A 76 -15.60 34.90 11.06
CA LEU A 76 -16.48 35.37 12.14
C LEU A 76 -15.92 36.56 12.91
N LEU A 77 -14.61 36.83 12.79
CA LEU A 77 -13.92 37.92 13.50
C LEU A 77 -13.73 39.18 12.62
N THR A 78 -14.14 39.14 11.36
CA THR A 78 -14.25 40.27 10.41
C THR A 78 -15.71 40.58 10.13
#